data_AF-A0A9E5NEK0-F1
#
_entry.id   AF-A0A9E5NEK0-F1
#
_cell.length_a   1.000
_cell.length_b   1.000
_cell.length_c   1.000
_cell.angle_alpha   90.00
_cell.angle_beta   90.00
_cell.angle_gamma   90.00
#
_symmetry.space_group_name_H-M   'P 1'
#
loop_
_entity.id
_entity.type
_entity.pdbx_description
1 polymer ?
#
loop_
_entity_poly.entity_id
_entity_poly.type
_entity_poly.pdbx_seq_one_letter_code
_entity_poly.pdbx_strand_id
1 'polypeptide(L)'
;EIPSHLNDWTGSAAGINSRINSGTFVVQHRDHGGVDGWSHPRYQIPDLGGLHNDMYPFVFSMNCLTGKYNYYSQCFAEAFHRPEQRAMGIMAASEV
;
A
#
# COMPACT_ATOMS: atom_id res chain seq x y z
N GLU A 1 15.12 -7.36 -0.29
CA GLU A 1 15.47 -8.66 -0.92
C GLU A 1 14.19 -9.45 -1.16
N ILE A 2 14.10 -10.21 -2.26
CA ILE A 2 12.95 -11.08 -2.53
C ILE A 2 13.32 -12.47 -1.99
N PRO A 3 12.52 -13.05 -1.06
CA PRO A 3 12.80 -14.38 -0.55
C PRO A 3 12.85 -15.42 -1.69
N SER A 4 13.91 -16.22 -1.74
CA SER A 4 14.17 -17.19 -2.81
C SER A 4 13.11 -18.30 -2.95
N HIS A 5 12.23 -18.46 -1.97
CA HIS A 5 11.13 -19.42 -2.01
C HIS A 5 9.85 -18.84 -2.64
N LEU A 6 9.79 -17.53 -2.89
CA LEU A 6 8.67 -16.87 -3.57
C LEU A 6 8.94 -16.82 -5.08
N ASN A 7 8.69 -17.93 -5.75
CA ASN A 7 8.99 -18.10 -7.18
C ASN A 7 8.03 -17.34 -8.10
N ASP A 8 6.92 -16.82 -7.57
CA ASP A 8 5.85 -16.11 -8.27
C ASP A 8 5.68 -14.66 -7.79
N TRP A 9 6.68 -14.12 -7.07
CA TRP A 9 6.66 -12.76 -6.54
C TRP A 9 7.91 -11.97 -6.95
N THR A 10 7.69 -10.88 -7.68
CA THR A 10 8.78 -10.00 -8.16
C THR A 10 8.97 -8.74 -7.31
N GLY A 11 8.20 -8.55 -6.24
CA GLY A 11 8.30 -7.35 -5.39
C GLY A 11 8.02 -6.04 -6.15
N SER A 12 7.21 -6.08 -7.19
CA SER A 12 6.88 -4.93 -8.04
C SER A 12 5.51 -4.35 -7.71
N ALA A 13 5.30 -3.08 -8.01
CA ALA A 13 4.00 -2.43 -7.91
C ALA A 13 2.91 -3.15 -8.72
N ALA A 14 3.26 -3.65 -9.92
CA ALA A 14 2.36 -4.45 -10.74
C ALA A 14 1.97 -5.77 -10.05
N GLY A 15 2.93 -6.43 -9.38
CA GLY A 15 2.67 -7.62 -8.57
C GLY A 15 1.73 -7.32 -7.40
N ILE A 16 1.96 -6.23 -6.66
CA ILE A 16 1.09 -5.79 -5.57
C ILE A 16 -0.34 -5.55 -6.08
N ASN A 17 -0.48 -4.79 -7.17
CA ASN A 17 -1.78 -4.54 -7.80
C ASN A 17 -2.45 -5.85 -8.21
N SER A 18 -1.72 -6.76 -8.87
CA SER A 18 -2.27 -8.05 -9.29
C SER A 18 -2.85 -8.85 -8.13
N ARG A 19 -2.17 -8.89 -6.97
CA ARG A 19 -2.66 -9.62 -5.79
C ARG A 19 -3.88 -8.96 -5.15
N ILE A 20 -3.87 -7.63 -4.99
CA ILE A 20 -5.01 -6.90 -4.44
C ILE A 20 -6.23 -7.04 -5.36
N ASN A 21 -6.04 -6.87 -6.68
CA ASN A 21 -7.08 -7.00 -7.70
C ASN A 21 -7.66 -8.41 -7.80
N SER A 22 -6.86 -9.46 -7.58
CA SER A 22 -7.37 -10.84 -7.53
C SER A 22 -8.18 -11.17 -6.27
N GLY A 23 -8.29 -10.24 -5.33
CA GLY A 23 -8.93 -10.44 -4.04
C GLY A 23 -7.93 -10.57 -2.91
N THR A 24 -7.99 -9.67 -1.94
CA THR A 24 -7.15 -9.69 -0.75
C THR A 24 -7.98 -9.24 0.45
N PHE A 25 -7.95 -10.01 1.53
CA PHE A 25 -8.62 -9.63 2.78
C PHE A 25 -7.77 -8.67 3.63
N VAL A 26 -6.46 -8.93 3.70
CA VAL A 26 -5.50 -8.13 4.47
C VAL A 26 -4.25 -7.88 3.65
N VAL A 27 -3.81 -6.62 3.61
CA VAL A 27 -2.48 -6.24 3.14
C VAL A 27 -1.65 -5.84 4.35
N GLN A 28 -0.51 -6.49 4.54
CA GLN A 28 0.44 -6.09 5.58
C GLN A 28 1.77 -5.74 4.91
N HIS A 29 2.23 -4.52 5.15
CA HIS A 29 3.54 -4.06 4.72
C HIS A 29 4.32 -3.54 5.93
N ARG A 30 5.57 -4.00 6.06
CA ARG A 30 6.54 -3.51 7.04
C ARG A 30 7.85 -3.29 6.32
N ASP A 31 8.35 -2.07 6.40
CA ASP A 31 9.69 -1.63 6.01
C ASP A 31 9.80 -0.10 6.25
N HIS A 32 10.65 0.60 5.51
CA HIS A 32 10.62 2.05 5.36
C HIS A 32 9.37 2.51 4.59
N GLY A 33 8.91 3.70 4.95
CA GLY A 33 7.91 4.45 4.21
C GLY A 33 8.14 5.94 4.32
N GLY A 34 7.37 6.68 3.55
CA GLY A 34 7.27 8.12 3.62
C GLY A 34 5.83 8.54 3.37
N VAL A 35 5.61 9.85 3.28
CA VAL A 35 4.29 10.41 3.02
C VAL A 35 3.67 9.83 1.74
N ASP A 36 4.48 9.55 0.72
CA ASP A 36 4.02 9.13 -0.60
C ASP A 36 3.89 7.60 -0.77
N GLY A 37 4.34 6.80 0.21
CA GLY A 37 4.17 5.34 0.20
C GLY A 37 5.35 4.53 0.75
N TRP A 38 5.47 3.29 0.28
CA TRP A 38 6.43 2.28 0.72
C TRP A 38 7.74 2.31 -0.08
N SER A 39 8.86 2.00 0.58
CA SER A 39 10.19 1.96 -0.05
C SER A 39 10.55 0.61 -0.67
N HIS A 40 10.45 -0.51 0.08
CA HIS A 40 10.71 -1.86 -0.42
C HIS A 40 9.65 -2.88 0.04
N PRO A 41 8.93 -3.54 -0.89
CA PRO A 41 8.86 -3.21 -2.31
C PRO A 41 8.31 -1.80 -2.54
N ARG A 42 8.83 -1.10 -3.55
CA ARG A 42 8.42 0.28 -3.84
C ARG A 42 6.98 0.31 -4.31
N TYR A 43 6.13 1.03 -3.59
CA TYR A 43 4.71 1.21 -3.93
C TYR A 43 4.25 2.58 -3.44
N GLN A 44 3.84 3.44 -4.36
CA GLN A 44 3.60 4.87 -4.11
C GLN A 44 2.21 5.27 -4.61
N ILE A 45 1.78 6.49 -4.29
CA ILE A 45 0.45 7.01 -4.67
C ILE A 45 0.09 6.77 -6.16
N PRO A 46 0.99 7.00 -7.16
CA PRO A 46 0.65 6.74 -8.56
C PRO A 46 0.34 5.26 -8.86
N ASP A 47 0.95 4.33 -8.13
CA ASP A 47 0.78 2.89 -8.33
C ASP A 47 -0.62 2.41 -7.93
N LEU A 48 -1.27 3.13 -7.00
CA LEU A 48 -2.67 2.91 -6.59
C LEU A 48 -3.66 3.14 -7.74
N GLY A 49 -3.26 3.83 -8.81
CA GLY A 49 -4.05 4.00 -10.03
C GLY A 49 -4.28 2.70 -10.79
N GLY A 50 -3.49 1.65 -10.53
CA GLY A 50 -3.67 0.32 -11.13
C GLY A 50 -4.64 -0.60 -10.37
N LEU A 51 -5.21 -0.14 -9.26
CA LEU A 51 -6.17 -0.90 -8.48
C LEU A 51 -7.58 -0.80 -9.09
N HIS A 52 -8.22 -1.95 -9.22
CA HIS A 52 -9.57 -2.17 -9.74
C HIS A 52 -10.21 -3.37 -9.03
N ASN A 53 -9.88 -3.54 -7.74
CA ASN A 53 -10.33 -4.64 -6.91
C ASN A 53 -11.79 -4.43 -6.47
N ASP A 54 -12.57 -5.51 -6.46
CA ASP A 54 -13.94 -5.52 -5.91
C ASP A 54 -14.00 -6.05 -4.46
N MET A 55 -12.88 -6.60 -3.98
CA MET A 55 -12.68 -6.98 -2.58
C MET A 55 -11.71 -5.99 -1.93
N TYR A 56 -12.21 -5.17 -1.02
CA TYR A 56 -11.44 -4.09 -0.40
C TYR A 56 -10.69 -4.59 0.85
N PRO A 57 -9.36 -4.72 0.83
CA PRO A 57 -8.60 -5.15 2.00
C PRO A 57 -8.64 -4.14 3.14
N PHE A 58 -8.37 -4.63 4.35
CA PHE A 58 -7.82 -3.81 5.42
C PHE A 58 -6.30 -3.77 5.31
N VAL A 59 -5.70 -2.58 5.38
CA VAL A 59 -4.25 -2.39 5.18
C VAL A 59 -3.55 -2.06 6.49
N PHE A 60 -2.51 -2.82 6.83
CA PHE A 60 -1.57 -2.51 7.90
C PHE A 60 -0.27 -1.97 7.28
N SER A 61 -0.12 -0.65 7.28
CA SER A 61 1.07 0.06 6.80
C SER A 61 1.99 0.36 7.98
N MET A 62 2.78 -0.64 8.36
CA MET A 62 3.72 -0.59 9.48
C MET A 62 5.03 0.09 9.03
N ASN A 63 4.88 1.36 8.66
CA ASN A 63 5.88 2.17 7.99
C ASN A 63 5.86 3.61 8.50
N CYS A 64 7.00 4.29 8.40
CA CYS A 64 7.13 5.71 8.71
C CYS A 64 6.18 6.55 7.84
N LEU A 65 5.51 7.54 8.45
CA LEU A 65 4.83 8.68 7.81
C LEU A 65 3.73 8.40 6.78
N THR A 66 3.43 7.14 6.45
CA THR A 66 2.37 6.80 5.47
C THR A 66 0.98 7.28 5.88
N GLY A 67 0.78 7.59 7.17
CA GLY A 67 -0.44 8.17 7.74
C GLY A 67 -0.31 9.64 8.15
N LYS A 68 0.66 10.40 7.61
CA LYS A 68 0.87 11.83 7.94
C LYS A 68 -0.22 12.72 7.31
N TYR A 69 -1.45 12.61 7.81
CA TYR A 69 -2.65 13.30 7.33
C TYR A 69 -2.60 14.83 7.44
N ASN A 70 -1.66 15.37 8.22
CA ASN A 70 -1.42 16.81 8.38
C ASN A 70 -0.28 17.34 7.50
N TYR A 71 0.15 16.58 6.50
CA TYR A 71 1.11 17.03 5.49
C TYR A 71 0.48 18.02 4.50
N TYR A 72 1.29 18.81 3.80
CA TYR A 72 0.78 19.84 2.88
C TYR A 72 0.09 19.28 1.63
N SER A 73 0.22 17.97 1.37
CA SER A 73 -0.41 17.24 0.28
C SER A 73 -1.03 15.94 0.81
N GLN A 74 -1.85 15.30 -0.04
CA GLN A 74 -2.44 13.99 0.24
C GLN A 74 -1.35 12.98 0.63
N CYS A 75 -1.50 12.31 1.77
CA CYS A 75 -0.60 11.23 2.18
C CYS A 75 -1.06 9.86 1.64
N PHE A 76 -0.19 8.86 1.76
CA PHE A 76 -0.42 7.52 1.22
C PHE A 76 -1.70 6.88 1.78
N ALA A 77 -1.95 7.00 3.08
CA ALA A 77 -3.17 6.46 3.70
C ALA A 77 -4.44 7.10 3.15
N GLU A 78 -4.44 8.41 2.93
CA GLU A 78 -5.55 9.11 2.31
C GLU A 78 -5.75 8.69 0.85
N ALA A 79 -4.66 8.56 0.10
CA ALA A 79 -4.73 8.09 -1.28
C ALA A 79 -5.27 6.65 -1.36
N PHE A 80 -4.83 5.76 -0.46
CA PHE A 80 -5.29 4.37 -0.43
C PHE A 80 -6.77 4.25 -0.01
N HIS A 81 -7.25 5.12 0.88
CA HIS A 81 -8.60 4.98 1.45
C HIS A 81 -9.69 5.79 0.73
N ARG A 82 -9.38 6.95 0.13
CA ARG A 82 -10.42 7.87 -0.38
C ARG A 82 -11.23 7.33 -1.59
N PRO A 83 -10.65 6.67 -2.60
CA PRO A 83 -11.43 6.20 -3.75
C PRO A 83 -12.26 4.96 -3.46
N GLU A 84 -13.35 4.77 -4.21
CA GLU A 84 -14.30 3.66 -4.03
C GLU A 84 -13.63 2.28 -4.18
N GLN A 85 -12.68 2.17 -5.11
CA GLN A 85 -11.86 0.98 -5.33
C GLN A 85 -10.48 1.23 -4.72
N ARG A 86 -10.11 0.45 -3.70
CA ARG A 86 -8.77 0.32 -3.08
C ARG A 86 -8.90 -0.40 -1.74
N ALA A 87 -8.93 0.32 -0.62
CA ALA A 87 -8.88 -0.24 0.73
C ALA A 87 -10.10 0.18 1.56
N MET A 88 -10.70 -0.79 2.25
CA MET A 88 -11.81 -0.54 3.17
C MET A 88 -11.35 0.27 4.39
N GLY A 89 -10.11 0.07 4.82
CA GLY A 89 -9.50 0.83 5.90
C GLY A 89 -8.00 0.64 5.92
N ILE A 90 -7.30 1.55 6.60
CA ILE A 90 -5.85 1.50 6.75
C ILE A 90 -5.41 1.96 8.14
N MET A 91 -4.49 1.21 8.73
CA MET A 91 -3.69 1.62 9.89
C MET A 91 -2.32 2.06 9.40
N ALA A 92 -1.94 3.31 9.68
CA ALA A 92 -0.69 3.90 9.22
C ALA A 92 -0.15 4.91 10.25
N ALA A 93 1.18 5.02 10.37
CA ALA A 93 1.80 5.94 11.31
C ALA A 93 1.84 7.38 10.77
N SER A 94 1.44 8.34 11.59
CA SER A 94 1.53 9.78 11.27
C SER A 94 2.93 10.36 11.51
N GLU A 95 3.71 9.74 12.39
CA GLU A 95 5.08 10.12 12.76
C GLU A 95 6.00 8.89 12.79
N VAL A 96 7.28 9.09 13.14
CA VAL A 96 8.31 8.04 13.24
C VAL A 96 8.55 7.65 14.69
#